data_AF-A0A7L8UDN8-F1
#
_entry.id   AF-A0A7L8UDN8-F1
#
_cell.length_a   1.000
_cell.length_b   1.000
_cell.length_c   1.000
_cell.angle_alpha   90.00
_cell.angle_beta   90.00
_cell.angle_gamma   90.00
#
_symmetry.space_group_name_H-M   'P 1'
#
loop_
_entity.id
_entity.type
_entity.pdbx_description
1 polymer ?
#
loop_
_entity_poly.entity_id
_entity_poly.type
_entity_poly.pdbx_seq_one_letter_code
_entity_poly.pdbx_strand_id
1 'polypeptide(L)'
;MKNWGFIYLLFTFLVLFILSILNLFSKNLEIKTFLFLFLSLIGIISIYGYYTKKYFIISLTLLRLISFFQICMLTFGGFNYKFLTGTDFTFYLIYIDGIKFQLKFQIFNASIQFNNFAESGEFIFGINIVHLLLFLFLLRLSNQPLVNDGAQFPKYS
;
A
#
# COMPACT_ATOMS: atom_id res chain seq x y z
N MET A 1 8.56 -19.31 -8.58
CA MET A 1 8.77 -18.09 -7.78
C MET A 1 7.88 -16.89 -8.20
N LYS A 2 6.79 -17.08 -8.96
CA LYS A 2 6.02 -15.95 -9.56
C LYS A 2 5.01 -15.25 -8.62
N ASN A 3 4.72 -15.81 -7.44
CA ASN A 3 3.60 -15.35 -6.59
C ASN A 3 4.01 -14.73 -5.24
N TRP A 4 5.32 -14.58 -4.96
CA TRP A 4 5.78 -14.05 -3.67
C TRP A 4 5.24 -12.65 -3.36
N GLY A 5 5.10 -11.79 -4.39
CA GLY A 5 4.48 -10.47 -4.22
C GLY A 5 3.02 -10.56 -3.77
N PHE A 6 2.23 -11.47 -4.34
CA PHE A 6 0.84 -11.68 -3.92
C PHE A 6 0.73 -12.31 -2.53
N ILE A 7 1.64 -13.23 -2.18
CA ILE A 7 1.69 -13.82 -0.83
C ILE A 7 2.01 -12.73 0.20
N TYR A 8 2.99 -11.87 -0.08
CA TYR A 8 3.31 -10.72 0.78
C TYR A 8 2.11 -9.78 0.93
N LEU A 9 1.46 -9.40 -0.18
CA LEU A 9 0.30 -8.51 -0.12
C LEU A 9 -0.85 -9.14 0.68
N LEU A 10 -1.12 -10.43 0.47
CA LEU A 10 -2.15 -11.16 1.22
C LEU A 10 -1.84 -11.17 2.72
N PHE A 11 -0.60 -11.50 3.09
CA PHE A 11 -0.16 -11.50 4.47
C PHE A 11 -0.32 -10.10 5.10
N THR A 12 0.16 -9.06 4.44
CA THR A 12 0.03 -7.67 4.90
C THR A 12 -1.43 -7.28 5.11
N PHE A 13 -2.32 -7.56 4.16
CA PHE A 13 -3.73 -7.23 4.29
C PHE A 13 -4.45 -8.07 5.34
N LEU A 14 -4.08 -9.34 5.54
CA LEU A 14 -4.63 -10.17 6.61
C LEU A 14 -4.23 -9.66 7.99
N VAL A 15 -2.96 -9.32 8.19
CA VAL A 15 -2.49 -8.72 9.44
C VAL A 15 -3.21 -7.40 9.69
N LEU A 16 -3.31 -6.54 8.67
CA LEU A 16 -4.02 -5.27 8.78
C LEU A 16 -5.51 -5.46 9.09
N PHE A 17 -6.16 -6.44 8.48
CA PHE A 17 -7.55 -6.79 8.75
C PHE A 17 -7.74 -7.22 10.21
N ILE A 18 -6.93 -8.16 10.69
CA ILE A 18 -7.00 -8.65 12.07
C ILE A 18 -6.79 -7.51 13.06
N LEU A 19 -5.75 -6.69 12.87
CA LEU A 19 -5.48 -5.54 13.74
C LEU A 19 -6.64 -4.53 13.72
N SER A 20 -7.25 -4.30 12.56
CA SER A 20 -8.39 -3.39 12.44
C SER A 20 -9.62 -3.93 13.16
N ILE A 21 -9.93 -5.23 13.02
CA ILE A 21 -11.03 -5.89 13.73
C ILE A 21 -10.81 -5.84 15.24
N LEU A 22 -9.60 -6.14 15.72
CA LEU A 22 -9.28 -6.03 17.15
C LEU A 22 -9.48 -4.59 17.65
N ASN A 23 -9.11 -3.60 16.85
CA ASN A 23 -9.25 -2.19 17.21
C ASN A 23 -10.70 -1.69 17.18
N LEU A 24 -11.63 -2.38 16.49
CA LEU A 24 -13.08 -2.07 16.57
C LEU A 24 -13.64 -2.24 17.99
N PHE A 25 -13.03 -3.11 18.79
CA PHE A 25 -13.44 -3.35 20.19
C PHE A 25 -12.71 -2.47 21.20
N SER A 26 -11.83 -1.56 20.73
CA SER A 26 -11.17 -0.60 21.60
C SER A 26 -12.16 0.49 22.04
N LYS A 27 -11.95 1.06 23.24
CA LYS A 27 -12.80 2.14 23.77
C LYS A 27 -12.69 3.44 22.95
N ASN A 28 -11.59 3.64 22.23
CA ASN A 28 -11.28 4.86 21.47
C ASN A 28 -11.22 4.54 19.98
N LEU A 29 -12.38 4.39 19.35
CA LEU A 29 -12.47 4.04 17.95
C LEU A 29 -12.06 5.22 17.06
N GLU A 30 -10.92 5.08 16.39
CA GLU A 30 -10.43 6.10 15.45
C GLU A 30 -10.91 5.85 14.01
N ILE A 31 -11.19 6.92 13.25
CA ILE A 31 -11.59 6.86 11.83
C ILE A 31 -10.59 6.05 10.98
N LYS A 32 -9.28 6.16 11.27
CA LYS A 32 -8.24 5.39 10.58
C LYS A 32 -8.45 3.87 10.65
N THR A 33 -9.13 3.37 11.68
CA THR A 33 -9.48 1.96 11.85
C THR A 33 -10.41 1.47 10.76
N PHE A 34 -11.44 2.25 10.44
CA PHE A 34 -12.38 1.93 9.35
C PHE A 34 -11.69 1.98 7.99
N LEU A 35 -10.78 2.95 7.80
CA LEU A 35 -10.00 3.05 6.58
C LEU A 35 -9.06 1.85 6.40
N PHE A 36 -8.36 1.42 7.46
CA PHE A 36 -7.55 0.20 7.43
C PHE A 36 -8.38 -1.07 7.19
N LEU A 37 -9.56 -1.16 7.81
CA LEU A 37 -10.49 -2.27 7.57
C LEU A 37 -10.95 -2.31 6.11
N PHE A 38 -11.34 -1.17 5.55
CA PHE A 38 -11.74 -1.05 4.16
C PHE A 38 -10.61 -1.39 3.18
N LEU A 39 -9.41 -0.84 3.40
CA LEU A 39 -8.24 -1.10 2.56
C LEU A 39 -7.81 -2.57 2.60
N SER A 40 -7.83 -3.19 3.79
CA SER A 40 -7.51 -4.62 3.92
C SER A 40 -8.53 -5.51 3.22
N LEU A 41 -9.82 -5.23 3.34
CA LEU A 41 -10.88 -5.95 2.62
C LEU A 41 -10.74 -5.81 1.10
N ILE A 42 -10.54 -4.59 0.60
CA ILE A 42 -10.31 -4.35 -0.84
C ILE A 42 -9.06 -5.09 -1.32
N GLY A 43 -7.99 -5.07 -0.53
CA GLY A 43 -6.75 -5.78 -0.85
C GLY A 43 -6.97 -7.28 -0.98
N ILE A 44 -7.63 -7.90 0.01
CA ILE A 44 -7.94 -9.35 0.02
C ILE A 44 -8.85 -9.72 -1.17
N ILE A 45 -9.93 -8.96 -1.40
CA ILE A 45 -10.87 -9.18 -2.51
C ILE A 45 -10.15 -9.03 -3.86
N SER A 46 -9.25 -8.05 -3.99
CA SER A 46 -8.49 -7.83 -5.22
C SER A 46 -7.56 -9.01 -5.51
N ILE A 47 -6.87 -9.55 -4.49
CA ILE A 47 -6.03 -10.74 -4.64
C ILE A 47 -6.88 -11.96 -5.04
N TYR A 48 -8.03 -12.16 -4.41
CA TYR A 48 -8.97 -13.22 -4.79
C TYR A 48 -9.46 -13.07 -6.25
N GLY A 49 -9.83 -11.85 -6.66
CA GLY A 49 -10.27 -11.54 -8.03
C GLY A 49 -9.18 -11.75 -9.08
N TYR A 50 -7.91 -11.55 -8.71
CA TYR A 50 -6.75 -11.89 -9.54
C TYR A 50 -6.64 -13.41 -9.76
N TYR A 51 -6.68 -14.20 -8.69
CA TYR A 51 -6.53 -15.66 -8.77
C TYR A 51 -7.72 -16.36 -9.46
N THR A 52 -8.94 -15.85 -9.28
CA THR A 52 -10.14 -16.38 -9.94
C THR A 52 -10.29 -15.94 -11.39
N LYS A 53 -9.44 -15.03 -11.88
CA LYS A 53 -9.48 -14.44 -13.23
C LYS A 53 -10.80 -13.71 -13.59
N LYS A 54 -11.78 -13.63 -12.69
CA LYS A 54 -13.10 -13.02 -12.94
C LYS A 54 -13.03 -11.49 -13.08
N TYR A 55 -12.15 -10.84 -12.32
CA TYR A 55 -12.00 -9.38 -12.29
C TYR A 55 -10.52 -8.96 -12.42
N PHE A 56 -9.75 -9.68 -13.22
CA PHE A 56 -8.29 -9.58 -13.31
C PHE A 56 -7.77 -8.14 -13.44
N ILE A 57 -8.30 -7.37 -14.39
CA ILE A 57 -7.84 -6.00 -14.68
C ILE A 57 -8.14 -5.06 -13.50
N ILE A 58 -9.34 -5.14 -12.95
CA ILE A 58 -9.78 -4.29 -11.83
C ILE A 58 -8.95 -4.62 -10.59
N SER A 59 -8.81 -5.91 -10.27
CA SER A 59 -7.97 -6.42 -9.18
C SER A 59 -6.54 -5.90 -9.24
N LEU A 60 -5.88 -6.02 -10.40
CA LEU A 60 -4.52 -5.52 -10.57
C LEU A 60 -4.45 -3.99 -10.45
N THR A 61 -5.46 -3.28 -10.97
CA THR A 61 -5.52 -1.82 -10.87
C THR A 61 -5.64 -1.34 -9.43
N LEU A 62 -6.51 -1.96 -8.63
CA LEU A 62 -6.66 -1.63 -7.22
C LEU A 62 -5.37 -1.92 -6.44
N LEU A 63 -4.74 -3.08 -6.65
CA LEU A 63 -3.48 -3.41 -5.98
C LEU A 63 -2.34 -2.46 -6.36
N ARG A 64 -2.28 -2.01 -7.62
CA ARG A 64 -1.33 -1.00 -8.09
C ARG A 64 -1.56 0.34 -7.38
N LEU A 65 -2.79 0.82 -7.34
CA LEU A 65 -3.13 2.09 -6.68
C LEU A 65 -2.79 2.05 -5.19
N ILE A 66 -3.18 0.98 -4.49
CA ILE A 66 -2.85 0.81 -3.06
C ILE A 66 -1.34 0.78 -2.85
N SER A 67 -0.58 0.10 -3.72
CA SER A 67 0.89 0.05 -3.61
C SER A 67 1.54 1.39 -3.95
N PHE A 68 1.01 2.11 -4.95
CA PHE A 68 1.49 3.43 -5.37
C PHE A 68 1.41 4.46 -4.25
N PHE A 69 0.25 4.55 -3.58
CA PHE A 69 0.09 5.43 -2.43
C PHE A 69 0.92 5.02 -1.21
N GLN A 70 1.63 3.89 -1.24
CA GLN A 70 2.53 3.48 -0.17
C GLN A 70 4.01 3.70 -0.51
N ILE A 71 4.32 4.19 -1.72
CA ILE A 71 5.69 4.47 -2.16
C ILE A 71 6.23 5.68 -1.41
N CYS A 72 5.46 6.75 -1.32
CA CYS A 72 5.96 8.03 -0.84
C CYS A 72 5.44 8.36 0.55
N MET A 73 6.28 9.03 1.33
CA MET A 73 5.90 9.79 2.52
C MET A 73 6.40 11.22 2.32
N LEU A 74 5.60 12.21 2.71
CA LEU A 74 5.95 13.61 2.53
C LEU A 74 5.49 14.43 3.72
N THR A 75 6.42 15.21 4.26
CA THR A 75 6.17 16.32 5.17
C THR A 75 6.71 17.58 4.52
N PHE A 76 5.87 18.58 4.31
CA PHE A 76 6.31 19.88 3.76
C PHE A 76 5.35 20.99 4.17
N GLY A 77 5.87 22.10 4.69
CA GLY A 77 5.07 23.29 5.00
C GLY A 77 3.87 22.97 5.91
N GLY A 78 4.07 22.06 6.87
CA GLY A 78 3.03 21.60 7.78
C GLY A 78 2.04 20.57 7.22
N PHE A 79 2.07 20.27 5.91
CA PHE A 79 1.36 19.14 5.35
C PHE A 79 2.09 17.83 5.67
N ASN A 80 1.38 16.84 6.19
CA ASN A 80 1.91 15.50 6.49
C ASN A 80 1.11 14.41 5.78
N TYR A 81 1.74 13.74 4.83
CA TYR A 81 1.26 12.56 4.15
C TYR A 81 2.13 11.35 4.50
N LYS A 82 1.49 10.35 5.09
CA LYS A 82 2.10 9.03 5.29
C LYS A 82 1.01 7.97 5.20
N PHE A 83 1.06 7.16 4.16
CA PHE A 83 0.28 5.93 4.08
C PHE A 83 1.22 4.75 3.90
N LEU A 84 1.21 3.82 4.84
CA LEU A 84 2.05 2.65 4.80
C LEU A 84 1.42 1.49 5.56
N THR A 85 1.42 0.32 4.95
CA THR A 85 0.93 -0.94 5.52
C THR A 85 1.88 -2.07 5.15
N GLY A 86 2.43 -2.78 6.13
CA GLY A 86 3.43 -3.84 5.91
C GLY A 86 4.85 -3.38 6.18
N THR A 87 5.83 -3.91 5.46
CA THR A 87 7.25 -3.63 5.71
C THR A 87 7.61 -2.17 5.40
N ASP A 88 8.13 -1.47 6.43
CA ASP A 88 8.63 -0.11 6.34
C ASP A 88 10.13 -0.16 6.03
N PHE A 89 10.50 -0.29 4.75
CA PHE A 89 11.89 -0.09 4.33
C PHE A 89 12.00 1.21 3.55
N THR A 90 12.21 2.30 4.27
CA THR A 90 12.08 3.66 3.75
C THR A 90 13.40 4.40 3.79
N PHE A 91 13.77 4.98 2.67
CA PHE A 91 14.86 5.95 2.56
C PHE A 91 14.28 7.37 2.66
N TYR A 92 14.71 8.12 3.67
CA TYR A 92 14.28 9.49 3.94
C TYR A 92 15.36 10.50 3.53
N LEU A 93 14.91 11.55 2.85
CA LEU A 93 15.59 12.82 2.67
C LEU A 93 14.95 13.82 3.64
N ILE A 94 15.75 14.33 4.59
CA ILE A 94 15.29 15.22 5.66
C ILE A 94 16.03 16.54 5.51
N TYR A 95 15.28 17.64 5.44
CA TYR A 95 15.82 19.00 5.41
C TYR A 95 15.39 19.73 6.68
N ILE A 96 16.31 19.75 7.65
CA ILE A 96 16.18 20.45 8.93
C ILE A 96 17.58 20.97 9.26
N ASP A 97 17.77 22.28 9.06
CA ASP A 97 19.07 22.96 9.19
C ASP A 97 20.16 22.31 8.33
N GLY A 98 19.80 21.86 7.12
CA GLY A 98 20.66 21.13 6.19
C GLY A 98 20.05 19.81 5.70
N ILE A 99 20.66 19.24 4.65
CA ILE A 99 20.22 17.97 4.06
C ILE A 99 20.81 16.80 4.85
N LYS A 100 19.93 15.91 5.34
CA LYS A 100 20.25 14.66 6.01
C LYS A 100 19.60 13.50 5.26
N PHE A 101 20.27 12.35 5.27
CA PHE A 101 19.75 11.10 4.73
C PHE A 101 19.58 10.09 5.86
N GLN A 102 18.45 9.41 5.91
CA GLN A 102 18.17 8.40 6.91
C GLN A 102 17.52 7.17 6.28
N LEU A 103 18.01 5.99 6.64
CA LEU A 103 17.37 4.72 6.28
C LEU A 103 16.62 4.19 7.50
N LYS A 104 15.36 3.81 7.31
CA LYS A 104 14.52 3.21 8.36
C LYS A 104 14.03 1.85 7.91
N PHE A 105 14.09 0.88 8.82
CA PHE A 105 13.57 -0.46 8.61
C PHE A 105 12.62 -0.87 9.76
N GLN A 106 11.40 -1.30 9.43
CA GLN A 106 10.49 -1.98 10.35
C GLN A 106 9.80 -3.14 9.63
N ILE A 107 9.69 -4.29 10.30
CA ILE A 107 9.12 -5.51 9.71
C ILE A 107 7.64 -5.31 9.32
N PHE A 108 6.89 -4.61 10.17
CA PHE A 108 5.51 -4.24 9.93
C PHE A 108 5.22 -2.86 10.51
N ASN A 109 4.59 -2.00 9.72
CA ASN A 109 4.11 -0.69 10.10
C ASN A 109 2.71 -0.52 9.50
N ALA A 110 1.78 0.02 10.30
CA ALA A 110 0.45 0.41 9.86
C ALA A 110 0.25 1.86 10.26
N SER A 111 0.56 2.77 9.33
CA SER A 111 0.48 4.21 9.57
C SER A 111 -0.31 4.89 8.47
N ILE A 112 -1.34 5.63 8.87
CA ILE A 112 -2.07 6.59 8.04
C ILE A 112 -2.03 7.93 8.75
N GLN A 113 -1.46 8.92 8.08
CA GLN A 113 -1.44 10.31 8.50
C GLN A 113 -1.76 11.18 7.30
N PHE A 114 -2.79 12.02 7.47
CA PHE A 114 -3.22 13.06 6.55
C PHE A 114 -3.54 14.27 7.43
N ASN A 115 -2.51 14.97 7.91
CA ASN A 115 -2.68 16.09 8.83
C ASN A 115 -2.37 17.42 8.15
N ASN A 116 -3.12 18.45 8.57
CA ASN A 116 -2.96 19.85 8.20
C ASN A 116 -1.97 20.58 9.13
N PHE A 117 -1.27 21.54 8.51
CA PHE A 117 -0.43 22.61 9.04
C PHE A 117 0.02 22.52 10.51
N ALA A 118 1.15 21.87 10.75
CA ALA A 118 2.03 22.18 11.88
C ALA A 118 3.13 23.15 11.42
N GLU A 119 3.46 24.17 12.23
CA GLU A 119 4.42 25.25 11.95
C GLU A 119 5.89 24.80 11.88
N SER A 120 6.19 23.55 11.52
CA SER A 120 7.56 23.11 11.36
C SER A 120 8.01 23.30 9.90
N GLY A 121 9.04 24.12 9.70
CA GLY A 121 9.70 24.36 8.41
C GLY A 121 10.50 23.16 7.88
N GLU A 122 10.21 21.96 8.39
CA GLU A 122 10.91 20.72 8.04
C GLU A 122 10.35 20.17 6.73
N PHE A 123 11.25 19.81 5.81
CA PHE A 123 10.89 19.03 4.64
C PHE A 123 11.40 17.61 4.81
N ILE A 124 10.50 16.63 4.83
CA ILE A 124 10.84 15.21 4.90
C ILE A 124 10.20 14.51 3.72
N PHE A 125 11.01 13.86 2.90
CA PHE A 125 10.53 13.02 1.80
C PHE A 125 11.06 11.61 1.98
N GLY A 126 10.17 10.62 2.00
CA GLY A 126 10.51 9.21 2.15
C GLY A 126 10.07 8.40 0.94
N ILE A 127 10.91 7.48 0.48
CA ILE A 127 10.56 6.45 -0.50
C ILE A 127 10.63 5.08 0.18
N ASN A 128 9.51 4.37 0.24
CA ASN A 128 9.46 2.98 0.66
C ASN A 128 9.83 2.06 -0.51
N ILE A 129 10.96 1.38 -0.38
CA ILE A 129 11.56 0.54 -1.41
C ILE A 129 10.73 -0.73 -1.65
N VAL A 130 10.16 -1.33 -0.59
CA VAL A 130 9.34 -2.55 -0.73
C VAL A 130 8.08 -2.26 -1.54
N HIS A 131 7.37 -1.17 -1.23
CA HIS A 131 6.16 -0.79 -1.95
C HIS A 131 6.44 -0.29 -3.37
N LEU A 132 7.59 0.35 -3.61
CA LEU A 132 8.06 0.66 -4.95
C LEU A 132 8.26 -0.62 -5.79
N LEU A 133 8.96 -1.62 -5.24
CA LEU A 133 9.18 -2.90 -5.92
C LEU A 133 7.86 -3.64 -6.20
N LEU A 134 6.91 -3.62 -5.26
CA LEU A 134 5.58 -4.21 -5.45
C LEU A 134 4.79 -3.49 -6.53
N PHE A 135 4.81 -2.16 -6.54
CA PHE A 135 4.17 -1.37 -7.59
C PHE A 135 4.73 -1.71 -8.97
N LEU A 136 6.07 -1.73 -9.10
CA LEU A 136 6.73 -2.09 -10.36
C LEU A 136 6.44 -3.54 -10.78
N PHE A 137 6.39 -4.48 -9.83
CA PHE A 137 5.99 -5.87 -10.07
C PHE A 137 4.57 -5.96 -10.63
N LEU A 138 3.60 -5.28 -10.00
CA LEU A 138 2.21 -5.27 -10.44
C LEU A 138 2.03 -4.55 -11.79
N LEU A 139 2.78 -3.48 -12.03
CA LEU A 139 2.80 -2.76 -13.30
C LEU A 139 3.31 -3.64 -14.44
N ARG A 140 4.40 -4.37 -14.21
CA ARG A 140 4.94 -5.34 -15.18
C ARG A 140 3.93 -6.42 -15.50
N LEU A 141 3.25 -6.97 -14.50
CA LEU A 141 2.22 -7.99 -14.70
C LEU A 141 1.04 -7.50 -15.55
N SER A 142 0.60 -6.26 -15.37
CA SER A 142 -0.50 -5.69 -16.16
C SER A 142 -0.16 -5.45 -17.63
N ASN A 143 1.13 -5.34 -17.96
CA ASN A 143 1.60 -5.08 -19.32
C ASN A 143 1.99 -6.37 -20.08
N GLN A 144 1.90 -7.53 -19.43
CA GLN A 144 2.08 -8.80 -20.14
C GLN A 144 0.84 -9.09 -20.99
N PRO A 145 1.01 -9.49 -22.27
CA PRO A 145 -0.12 -9.96 -23.05
C PRO A 145 -0.78 -11.10 -22.26
N LEU A 146 -2.10 -11.03 -22.10
CA LEU A 146 -2.89 -12.15 -21.61
C LEU A 146 -2.65 -13.28 -22.62
N VAL A 147 -1.70 -14.17 -22.33
CA VAL A 147 -1.51 -15.37 -23.13
C VAL A 147 -2.86 -16.08 -23.07
N ASN A 148 -3.50 -16.19 -24.22
CA ASN A 148 -4.74 -16.93 -24.43
C ASN A 148 -4.46 -18.42 -24.18
N ASP A 149 -4.24 -18.79 -22.93
CA ASP A 149 -4.29 -20.18 -22.49
C ASP A 149 -5.78 -20.57 -22.42
N GLY A 150 -6.42 -20.68 -23.60
CA GLY A 150 -7.74 -21.30 -23.82
C GLY A 150 -8.97 -20.67 -23.15
N ALA A 151 -8.82 -19.67 -22.28
CA ALA A 151 -9.95 -19.05 -21.60
C ALA A 151 -10.54 -17.93 -22.48
N GLN A 152 -11.59 -18.26 -23.22
CA GLN A 152 -12.50 -17.25 -23.76
C GLN A 152 -13.00 -16.39 -22.58
N PHE A 153 -12.56 -15.14 -22.52
CA PHE A 153 -13.24 -14.16 -21.67
C PHE A 153 -14.66 -13.96 -22.22
N PRO A 154 -15.70 -13.95 -21.37
CA PRO A 154 -17.03 -13.58 -21.82
C PRO A 154 -16.93 -12.16 -22.39
N LYS A 155 -17.25 -12.00 -23.67
CA LYS A 155 -17.48 -10.69 -24.26
C LYS A 155 -18.65 -10.08 -23.50
N TYR A 156 -18.38 -9.05 -22.72
CA TYR A 156 -19.44 -8.17 -22.24
C TYR A 156 -19.84 -7.29 -23.44
N SER A 157 -20.88 -7.73 -24.14
CA SER A 157 -21.67 -6.92 -25.07
C SER A 157 -22.62 -6.01 -24.29
#